data_AF-A0A927QT70-F1
#
_entry.id   AF-A0A927QT70-F1
#
_cell.length_a   1.000
_cell.length_b   1.000
_cell.length_c   1.000
_cell.angle_alpha   90.00
_cell.angle_beta   90.00
_cell.angle_gamma   90.00
#
_symmetry.space_group_name_H-M   'P 1'
#
loop_
_entity.id
_entity.type
_entity.pdbx_description
1 polymer ?
#
loop_
_entity_poly.entity_id
_entity_poly.type
_entity_poly.pdbx_seq_one_letter_code
_entity_poly.pdbx_strand_id
1 'polypeptide(L)'
;MKLTYTYDEQNIELNETANGQDVEFRIRVIGGGSIEEQLKAVQNEFEHNEVLTDVFFYAFKNQAYQFIVRHDFYTDFILSLMKHRVLQRVEWK
;
A
#
# COMPACT_ATOMS: atom_id res chain seq x y z
N MET A 1 -15.32 -7.51 10.80
CA MET A 1 -14.20 -8.36 10.39
C MET A 1 -13.05 -7.46 9.98
N LYS A 2 -11.83 -7.74 10.47
CA LYS A 2 -10.63 -6.97 10.15
C LYS A 2 -9.80 -7.77 9.14
N LEU A 3 -9.23 -7.07 8.16
CA LEU A 3 -8.25 -7.69 7.26
C LEU A 3 -6.93 -7.91 7.99
N THR A 4 -6.33 -9.05 7.72
CA THR A 4 -4.95 -9.36 8.07
C THR A 4 -4.21 -9.80 6.83
N TYR A 5 -2.95 -9.44 6.71
CA TYR A 5 -2.16 -9.73 5.52
C TYR A 5 -0.72 -10.08 5.86
N THR A 6 -0.03 -10.70 4.90
CA THR A 6 1.40 -11.01 5.00
C THR A 6 2.13 -10.51 3.77
N TYR A 7 3.42 -10.21 3.91
CA TYR A 7 4.30 -9.76 2.83
C TYR A 7 5.70 -10.33 3.04
N ASP A 8 6.56 -10.17 2.05
CA ASP A 8 7.95 -10.60 2.16
C ASP A 8 8.80 -9.56 2.90
N GLU A 9 9.08 -9.83 4.18
CA GLU A 9 9.90 -8.96 5.04
C GLU A 9 11.35 -8.82 4.55
N GLN A 10 11.83 -9.68 3.64
CA GLN A 10 13.16 -9.51 3.02
C GLN A 10 13.16 -8.45 1.92
N ASN A 11 11.99 -8.15 1.36
CA ASN A 11 11.84 -7.26 0.22
C ASN A 11 11.20 -5.92 0.60
N ILE A 12 10.29 -5.89 1.59
CA ILE A 12 9.65 -4.67 2.07
C ILE A 12 9.48 -4.62 3.58
N GLU A 13 9.52 -3.41 4.12
CA GLU A 13 9.01 -3.02 5.44
C GLU A 13 7.68 -2.28 5.23
N LEU A 14 6.61 -2.69 5.89
CA LEU A 14 5.30 -2.03 5.81
C LEU A 14 4.79 -1.68 7.21
N ASN A 15 4.46 -0.40 7.43
CA ASN A 15 3.88 0.09 8.67
C ASN A 15 2.56 0.81 8.41
N GLU A 16 1.55 0.53 9.24
CA GLU A 16 0.27 1.25 9.26
C GLU A 16 0.21 2.17 10.48
N THR A 17 -0.24 3.41 10.30
CA THR A 17 -0.51 4.35 11.38
C THR A 17 -1.89 4.98 11.18
N ALA A 18 -2.79 4.83 12.15
CA ALA A 18 -4.07 5.52 12.12
C ALA A 18 -3.87 7.03 12.28
N ASN A 19 -4.50 7.83 11.42
CA ASN A 19 -4.42 9.29 11.41
C ASN A 19 -5.81 9.91 11.17
N GLY A 20 -6.59 10.04 12.25
CA GLY A 20 -7.93 10.62 12.16
C GLY A 20 -8.89 9.77 11.33
N GLN A 21 -9.29 10.26 10.16
CA GLN A 21 -10.16 9.55 9.21
C GLN A 21 -9.37 8.77 8.14
N ASP A 22 -8.04 8.81 8.24
CA ASP A 22 -7.12 8.20 7.30
C ASP A 22 -6.24 7.15 7.99
N VAL A 23 -5.64 6.28 7.18
CA VAL A 23 -4.59 5.35 7.56
C VAL A 23 -3.38 5.66 6.70
N GLU A 24 -2.27 5.96 7.35
CA GLU A 24 -0.99 6.18 6.71
C GLU A 24 -0.24 4.84 6.59
N PHE A 25 0.10 4.47 5.36
CA PHE A 25 0.97 3.34 5.06
C PHE A 25 2.35 3.84 4.68
N ARG A 26 3.37 3.36 5.38
CA ARG A 26 4.77 3.56 5.00
C ARG A 26 5.36 2.25 4.53
N ILE A 27 5.70 2.18 3.26
CA ILE A 27 6.32 1.02 2.62
C ILE A 27 7.75 1.40 2.25
N ARG A 28 8.74 0.75 2.86
CA ARG A 28 10.14 0.87 2.47
C ARG A 28 10.55 -0.37 1.71
N VAL A 29 11.18 -0.19 0.56
CA VAL A 29 11.80 -1.29 -0.19
C VAL A 29 13.19 -1.55 0.39
N ILE A 30 13.44 -2.80 0.79
CA ILE A 30 14.71 -3.25 1.38
C ILE A 30 15.53 -3.99 0.31
N GLY A 31 14.86 -4.85 -0.47
CA GLY A 31 15.46 -5.68 -1.51
C GLY A 31 15.35 -5.07 -2.90
N GLY A 32 16.16 -5.55 -3.84
CA GLY A 32 15.96 -5.27 -5.27
C GLY A 32 14.91 -6.20 -5.88
N GLY A 33 14.28 -5.79 -6.99
CA GLY A 33 13.33 -6.64 -7.72
C GLY A 33 12.17 -5.86 -8.30
N SER A 34 11.04 -6.54 -8.55
CA SER A 34 9.85 -5.95 -9.15
C SER A 34 8.99 -5.15 -8.17
N ILE A 35 9.34 -5.07 -6.88
CA ILE A 35 8.54 -4.36 -5.86
C ILE A 35 8.29 -2.90 -6.24
N GLU A 36 9.30 -2.20 -6.77
CA GLU A 36 9.10 -0.81 -7.20
C GLU A 36 8.07 -0.68 -8.33
N GLU A 37 8.11 -1.60 -9.30
CA GLU A 37 7.17 -1.63 -10.42
C GLU A 37 5.76 -1.96 -9.93
N GLN A 38 5.65 -2.86 -8.96
CA GLN A 38 4.37 -3.23 -8.33
C GLN A 38 3.77 -2.06 -7.53
N LEU A 39 4.58 -1.34 -6.75
CA LEU A 39 4.13 -0.15 -6.01
C LEU A 39 3.72 0.98 -6.95
N LYS A 40 4.43 1.17 -8.07
CA LYS A 40 4.01 2.10 -9.13
C LYS A 40 2.69 1.67 -9.78
N ALA A 41 2.46 0.37 -9.97
CA ALA A 41 1.20 -0.13 -10.52
C ALA A 41 0.02 0.12 -9.56
N VAL A 42 0.23 -0.03 -8.25
CA VAL A 42 -0.74 0.35 -7.21
C VAL A 42 -1.01 1.85 -7.31
N GLN A 43 0.02 2.70 -7.29
CA GLN A 43 -0.13 4.15 -7.41
C GLN A 43 -0.95 4.54 -8.65
N ASN A 44 -0.60 4.00 -9.82
CA ASN A 44 -1.29 4.27 -11.09
C ASN A 44 -2.78 3.92 -11.02
N GLU A 45 -3.16 2.85 -10.31
CA GLU A 45 -4.56 2.44 -10.14
C GLU A 45 -5.38 3.46 -9.34
N PHE A 46 -4.78 4.12 -8.35
CA PHE A 46 -5.43 5.15 -7.55
C PHE A 46 -5.40 6.53 -8.21
N GLU A 47 -4.36 6.85 -8.99
CA GLU A 47 -4.27 8.13 -9.73
C GLU A 47 -5.27 8.24 -10.90
N HIS A 48 -5.58 7.12 -11.56
CA HIS A 48 -6.48 7.10 -12.72
C HIS A 48 -7.93 6.79 -12.35
N ASN A 49 -8.25 6.69 -11.07
CA ASN A 49 -9.58 6.41 -10.58
C ASN A 49 -10.15 7.66 -9.89
N GLU A 50 -11.00 8.41 -10.61
CA GLU A 50 -11.64 9.66 -10.14
C GLU A 50 -12.48 9.49 -8.84
N VAL A 51 -12.77 8.25 -8.43
CA VAL A 51 -13.49 7.90 -7.19
C VAL A 51 -12.54 7.61 -6.02
N LEU A 52 -11.28 7.22 -6.29
CA LEU A 52 -10.27 6.81 -5.29
C LEU A 52 -9.13 7.84 -5.14
N THR A 53 -9.36 9.08 -5.57
CA THR A 53 -8.39 10.19 -5.67
C THR A 53 -7.75 10.65 -4.36
N ASP A 54 -8.18 10.11 -3.22
CA ASP A 54 -7.73 10.51 -1.89
C ASP A 54 -6.56 9.64 -1.37
N VAL A 55 -5.71 9.11 -2.26
CA VAL A 55 -4.46 8.46 -1.89
C VAL A 55 -3.27 9.35 -2.23
N PHE A 56 -2.74 10.04 -1.21
CA PHE A 56 -1.53 10.85 -1.37
C PHE A 56 -0.30 9.97 -1.38
N PHE A 57 0.53 10.13 -2.40
CA PHE A 57 1.76 9.37 -2.59
C PHE A 57 3.01 10.25 -2.48
N TYR A 58 3.94 9.85 -1.63
CA TYR A 58 5.28 10.44 -1.57
C TYR A 58 6.35 9.36 -1.76
N ALA A 59 7.10 9.45 -2.85
CA ALA A 59 8.35 8.72 -3.01
C ALA A 59 9.50 9.58 -2.44
N PHE A 60 10.05 9.15 -1.30
CA PHE A 60 11.24 9.76 -0.72
C PHE A 60 12.52 9.20 -1.34
N LYS A 61 13.63 9.93 -1.18
CA LYS A 61 14.96 9.35 -1.38
C LYS A 61 15.08 8.12 -0.46
N ASN A 62 15.65 7.02 -0.97
CA ASN A 62 15.78 5.70 -0.33
C ASN A 62 14.58 4.75 -0.47
N GLN A 63 13.84 4.80 -1.59
CA GLN A 63 12.79 3.84 -1.93
C GLN A 63 11.73 3.67 -0.82
N ALA A 64 11.43 4.77 -0.15
CA ALA A 64 10.38 4.84 0.86
C ALA A 64 9.16 5.52 0.26
N TYR A 65 8.03 4.83 0.37
CA TYR A 65 6.75 5.18 -0.20
C TYR A 65 5.75 5.43 0.92
N GLN A 66 5.03 6.53 0.84
CA GLN A 66 3.96 6.87 1.78
C GLN A 66 2.64 6.90 1.02
N PHE A 67 1.63 6.21 1.52
CA PHE A 67 0.25 6.26 1.04
C PHE A 67 -0.65 6.72 2.19
N ILE A 68 -1.39 7.81 2.01
CA ILE A 68 -2.39 8.27 2.97
C ILE A 68 -3.75 7.83 2.44
N VAL A 69 -4.45 6.92 3.11
CA VAL A 69 -5.65 6.26 2.61
C VAL A 69 -6.82 6.54 3.54
N ARG A 70 -7.91 7.14 3.04
CA ARG A 70 -9.14 7.29 3.83
C ARG A 70 -9.67 5.94 4.30
N HIS A 71 -10.24 5.87 5.50
CA HIS A 71 -10.79 4.62 6.06
C HIS A 71 -11.75 3.90 5.12
N ASP A 72 -12.58 4.64 4.37
CA ASP A 72 -13.56 4.09 3.43
C ASP A 72 -12.90 3.24 2.32
N PHE A 73 -11.63 3.53 1.99
CA PHE A 73 -10.87 2.85 0.93
C PHE A 73 -9.79 1.90 1.47
N TYR A 74 -9.73 1.68 2.79
CA TYR A 74 -8.74 0.79 3.40
C TYR A 74 -8.76 -0.60 2.75
N THR A 75 -9.96 -1.17 2.59
CA THR A 75 -10.11 -2.52 2.01
C THR A 75 -9.66 -2.54 0.56
N ASP A 76 -10.07 -1.58 -0.25
CA ASP A 76 -9.69 -1.49 -1.66
C ASP A 76 -8.17 -1.32 -1.83
N PHE A 77 -7.54 -0.54 -0.95
CA PHE A 77 -6.09 -0.37 -0.93
C PHE A 77 -5.36 -1.68 -0.60
N ILE A 78 -5.75 -2.39 0.46
CA ILE A 78 -5.16 -3.70 0.80
C ILE A 78 -5.33 -4.71 -0.35
N LEU A 79 -6.51 -4.74 -0.98
CA LEU A 79 -6.77 -5.63 -2.11
C LEU A 79 -5.97 -5.23 -3.35
N SER A 80 -5.72 -3.95 -3.59
CA SER A 80 -4.84 -3.49 -4.67
C SER A 80 -3.39 -3.90 -4.43
N LEU A 81 -2.87 -3.75 -3.21
CA LEU A 81 -1.54 -4.25 -2.85
C LEU A 81 -1.41 -5.76 -3.09
N MET A 82 -2.47 -6.53 -2.81
CA MET A 82 -2.52 -7.97 -3.11
C MET A 82 -2.58 -8.26 -4.62
N LYS A 83 -3.45 -7.56 -5.36
CA LYS A 83 -3.60 -7.68 -6.82
C LYS A 83 -2.28 -7.49 -7.55
N HIS A 84 -1.48 -6.51 -7.12
CA HIS A 84 -0.15 -6.22 -7.66
C HIS A 84 0.98 -7.01 -6.99
N ARG A 85 0.67 -7.97 -6.12
CA ARG A 85 1.62 -8.88 -5.45
C ARG A 85 2.64 -8.18 -4.55
N VAL A 86 2.31 -7.01 -4.03
CA VAL A 86 3.05 -6.38 -2.92
C VAL A 86 2.79 -7.17 -1.63
N LEU A 87 1.55 -7.63 -1.44
CA LEU A 87 1.17 -8.58 -0.38
C LEU A 87 1.18 -10.01 -0.93
N GLN A 88 1.50 -10.97 -0.07
CA GLN A 88 1.51 -12.40 -0.38
C GLN A 88 0.19 -13.09 -0.02
N ARG A 89 -0.52 -12.58 0.99
CA ARG A 89 -1.79 -13.13 1.46
C ARG A 89 -2.64 -12.06 2.12
N VAL A 90 -3.96 -12.14 1.98
CA VAL A 90 -4.95 -11.30 2.65
C VAL A 90 -6.10 -12.19 3.15
N GLU A 91 -6.51 -12.03 4.41
CA GLU A 91 -7.55 -12.83 5.07
C GLU A 91 -8.46 -11.97 5.94
N TRP A 92 -9.75 -12.31 6.00
CA TRP A 92 -10.71 -11.72 6.93
C TRP A 92 -10.70 -12.49 8.25
N LYS A 93 -10.61 -11.76 9.36
CA LYS A 93 -10.76 -12.29 10.72
C LYS A 93 -11.91 -11.61 11.47
#